data_AF-A0A146K8U7-F1
#
_entry.id   AF-A0A146K8U7-F1
#
_cell.length_a   1.000
_cell.length_b   1.000
_cell.length_c   1.000
_cell.angle_alpha   90.00
_cell.angle_beta   90.00
_cell.angle_gamma   90.00
#
_symmetry.space_group_name_H-M   'P 1'
#
loop_
_entity.id
_entity.type
_entity.pdbx_description
1 polymer ?
#
loop_
_entity_poly.entity_id
_entity_poly.type
_entity_poly.pdbx_seq_one_letter_code
_entity_poly.pdbx_strand_id
1 'polypeptide(L)' 'IDEAGRGPVIGPMVYGLAAIPVDKQNILKQLGCDDSKKLTDDIRRSIFHRMKDYPELICKTCSVSAEQI' A
#
# COMPACT_ATOMS: atom_id res chain seq x y z
N ILE A 1 -8.31 0.48 2.47
CA ILE A 1 -7.70 1.41 3.44
C ILE A 1 -7.04 0.54 4.47
N ASP A 2 -5.80 0.83 4.81
CA ASP A 2 -5.02 0.02 5.77
C ASP A 2 -3.96 0.91 6.44
N GLU A 3 -3.41 0.46 7.56
CA GLU A 3 -2.37 1.18 8.31
C GLU A 3 -1.12 0.34 8.56
N ALA A 4 0.02 1.01 8.69
CA ALA A 4 1.29 0.41 9.06
C ALA A 4 2.00 1.27 10.12
N GLY A 5 2.72 0.62 11.04
CA GLY A 5 3.40 1.31 12.15
C GLY A 5 2.55 1.44 13.42
N ARG A 6 1.55 0.58 13.63
CA ARG A 6 0.81 0.48 14.90
C ARG A 6 1.62 -0.33 15.91
N GLY A 7 2.10 0.30 16.98
CA GLY A 7 2.79 -0.36 18.11
C GLY A 7 4.28 -0.07 18.32
N PRO A 8 5.08 0.28 17.28
CA PRO A 8 6.43 0.80 17.48
C PRO A 8 6.44 2.06 18.35
N VAL A 9 7.46 2.19 19.22
CA VAL A 9 7.69 3.38 20.05
C VAL A 9 8.32 4.52 19.24
N ILE A 10 8.97 4.18 18.13
CA ILE A 10 9.72 5.13 17.28
C ILE A 10 9.14 5.08 15.88
N GLY A 11 8.93 6.26 15.30
CA GLY A 11 8.54 6.46 13.90
C GLY A 11 7.07 6.85 13.71
N PRO A 12 6.72 7.32 12.50
CA PRO A 12 5.36 7.71 12.18
C PRO A 12 4.46 6.50 11.92
N MET A 13 3.15 6.68 12.06
CA MET A 13 2.14 5.76 11.55
C MET A 13 1.74 6.17 10.13
N VAL A 14 1.56 5.21 9.24
CA VAL A 14 1.21 5.48 7.84
C VAL A 14 -0.14 4.86 7.52
N TYR A 15 -1.07 5.67 7.04
CA TYR A 15 -2.32 5.22 6.45
C TYR A 15 -2.20 5.18 4.93
N GLY A 16 -2.62 4.06 4.34
CA GLY A 16 -2.67 3.83 2.90
C GLY A 16 -4.09 3.67 2.38
N LEU A 17 -4.39 4.30 1.25
CA LEU A 17 -5.61 4.11 0.48
C LEU A 17 -5.24 3.70 -0.95
N ALA A 18 -5.92 2.67 -1.45
CA ALA A 18 -5.90 2.26 -2.83
C ALA A 18 -7.35 2.12 -3.33
N ALA A 19 -7.63 2.65 -4.52
CA ALA A 19 -8.94 2.59 -5.17
C ALA A 19 -8.78 2.24 -6.64
N ILE A 20 -9.69 1.42 -7.15
CA ILE A 20 -9.71 0.95 -8.54
C ILE A 20 -11.17 0.73 -8.98
N PRO A 21 -11.53 1.01 -10.25
CA PRO A 21 -12.82 0.62 -10.79
C PRO A 21 -13.06 -0.90 -10.66
N VAL A 22 -14.30 -1.29 -10.39
CA VAL A 22 -14.67 -2.69 -10.13
C VAL A 22 -14.38 -3.58 -11.34
N ASP A 23 -14.62 -3.08 -12.55
CA ASP A 23 -14.34 -3.76 -13.82
C ASP A 23 -12.84 -3.97 -14.09
N LYS A 24 -11.98 -3.25 -13.36
CA LYS A 24 -10.51 -3.31 -13.47
C LYS A 24 -9.83 -4.03 -12.32
N GLN A 25 -10.59 -4.62 -11.39
CA GLN A 25 -10.04 -5.28 -10.19
C GLN A 25 -9.01 -6.39 -10.50
N ASN A 26 -9.08 -7.02 -11.68
CA ASN A 26 -8.11 -8.03 -12.11
C ASN A 26 -6.67 -7.50 -12.19
N ILE A 27 -6.45 -6.18 -12.33
CA ILE A 27 -5.12 -5.56 -12.29
C ILE A 27 -4.40 -5.91 -10.97
N LEU A 28 -5.10 -5.94 -9.84
CA LEU A 28 -4.52 -6.28 -8.54
C LEU A 28 -3.96 -7.72 -8.52
N LYS A 29 -4.64 -8.65 -9.20
CA LYS A 29 -4.16 -10.03 -9.35
C LYS A 29 -2.94 -10.13 -10.27
N GLN A 30 -2.93 -9.37 -11.37
CA GLN A 30 -1.78 -9.31 -12.31
C GLN A 30 -0.52 -8.68 -11.68
N LEU A 31 -0.72 -7.74 -10.75
CA LEU A 31 0.35 -7.17 -9.95
C LEU A 31 0.92 -8.16 -8.93
N GLY A 32 0.14 -9.17 -8.54
CA GLY A 32 0.53 -10.12 -7.49
C GLY A 32 0.35 -9.55 -6.09
N CYS A 33 -0.58 -8.62 -5.90
CA CYS A 33 -0.94 -8.12 -4.57
C CYS A 33 -1.50 -9.27 -3.72
N ASP A 34 -0.84 -9.59 -2.61
CA ASP A 34 -1.24 -10.60 -1.61
C ASP A 34 -0.92 -10.05 -0.20
N ASP A 35 -1.22 -10.82 0.84
CA ASP A 35 -0.91 -10.50 2.23
C ASP A 35 0.59 -10.17 2.40
N SER A 36 0.85 -9.05 3.07
CA SER A 36 2.21 -8.50 3.23
C SER A 36 3.17 -9.43 3.97
N LYS A 37 2.66 -10.40 4.76
CA LYS A 37 3.47 -11.38 5.49
C LYS A 37 4.02 -12.48 4.59
N LYS A 38 3.45 -12.66 3.39
CA LYS A 38 3.93 -13.63 2.38
C LYS A 38 4.93 -13.02 1.40
N LEU A 39 5.04 -11.69 1.37
CA LEU A 39 5.84 -10.96 0.39
C LEU A 39 7.11 -10.38 1.04
N THR A 40 8.26 -10.60 0.39
CA THR A 40 9.51 -9.95 0.80
C THR A 40 9.45 -8.44 0.56
N ASP A 41 10.34 -7.69 1.21
CA ASP A 41 10.41 -6.24 1.04
C ASP A 41 10.65 -5.83 -0.43
N ASP A 42 11.54 -6.54 -1.11
CA ASP A 42 11.85 -6.31 -2.53
C ASP A 42 10.65 -6.54 -3.44
N ILE A 43 9.88 -7.60 -3.18
CA ILE A 43 8.66 -7.88 -3.95
C ILE A 43 7.62 -6.78 -3.70
N ARG A 44 7.44 -6.35 -2.44
CA ARG A 44 6.52 -5.26 -2.10
C ARG A 44 6.90 -3.95 -2.81
N ARG A 45 8.20 -3.61 -2.87
CA ARG A 45 8.69 -2.44 -3.61
C ARG A 45 8.47 -2.55 -5.11
N SER A 46 8.67 -3.74 -5.68
CA SER A 46 8.43 -4.00 -7.11
C SER A 46 6.96 -3.86 -7.47
N ILE A 47 6.05 -4.43 -6.66
CA ILE A 47 4.60 -4.28 -6.82
C ILE A 47 4.24 -2.79 -6.75
N PHE A 48 4.70 -2.07 -5.74
CA PHE A 48 4.39 -0.64 -5.59
C PHE A 48 4.88 0.21 -6.77
N HIS A 49 6.03 -0.12 -7.38
CA HIS A 49 6.48 0.55 -8.60
C HIS A 49 5.55 0.25 -9.77
N ARG A 50 5.22 -1.04 -9.99
CA ARG A 50 4.32 -1.46 -11.07
C ARG A 50 2.91 -0.92 -10.92
N MET A 51 2.43 -0.68 -9.69
CA MET A 51 1.14 -0.04 -9.45
C MET A 51 1.03 1.33 -10.12
N LYS A 52 2.14 2.05 -10.30
CA LYS A 52 2.16 3.38 -10.95
C LYS A 52 1.96 3.32 -12.46
N ASP A 53 2.13 2.14 -13.07
CA ASP A 53 1.93 1.93 -14.50
C ASP A 53 0.45 1.80 -14.88
N TYR A 54 -0.45 1.74 -13.89
CA TYR A 54 -1.90 1.60 -14.07
C TYR A 54 -2.62 2.88 -13.66
N PRO A 55 -3.01 3.76 -14.61
CA PRO A 55 -3.69 5.02 -14.31
C PRO A 55 -5.01 4.87 -13.56
N GLU A 56 -5.69 3.73 -13.71
CA GLU A 56 -6.95 3.42 -13.04
C GLU A 56 -6.78 3.10 -11.55
N LEU A 57 -5.56 2.78 -11.12
CA LEU A 57 -5.23 2.45 -9.74
C LEU A 57 -4.77 3.71 -8.99
N ILE A 58 -5.67 4.28 -8.20
CA ILE A 58 -5.37 5.46 -7.40
C ILE A 58 -4.80 5.00 -6.06
N CYS A 59 -3.59 5.46 -5.73
CA CYS A 59 -2.97 5.22 -4.43
C CYS A 59 -2.66 6.54 -3.73
N LYS A 60 -2.97 6.63 -2.44
CA LYS A 60 -2.65 7.77 -1.58
C LYS A 60 -2.16 7.27 -0.23
N THR A 61 -1.21 8.00 0.34
CA THR A 61 -0.70 7.74 1.69
C THR A 61 -0.79 9.01 2.52
N CYS A 62 -1.01 8.84 3.81
CA CYS A 62 -0.94 9.90 4.81
C CYS A 62 -0.08 9.40 5.96
N SER A 63 0.98 10.13 6.26
CA SER A 63 1.84 9.84 7.41
C SER A 63 1.42 10.72 8.57
N VAL A 64 1.19 10.12 9.72
CA VAL A 64 0.90 10.79 10.99
C VAL A 64 2.16 10.70 11.85
N SER A 65 2.71 11.85 12.23
CA SER A 65 3.96 11.89 13.00
C SER A 65 3.73 11.41 14.44
N ALA A 66 4.78 10.99 15.14
CA ALA A 66 4.67 10.47 16.49
C ALA A 66 4.13 11.52 17.49
N GLU A 67 4.32 12.81 17.20
CA GLU A 67 3.78 13.92 18.00
C GLU A 67 2.25 14.09 17.81
N GLN A 68 1.69 13.51 16.76
CA GLN A 68 0.27 13.59 16.40
C GLN A 68 -0.53 12.33 16.81
N ILE A 69 0.14 11.30 17.32
CA ILE A 69 -0.43 10.01 17.76
C ILE A 69 -0.51 10.00 19.29
#